data_AF-A0A7V2EFL9-F1
#
_entry.id   AF-A0A7V2EFL9-F1
#
_cell.length_a   1.000
_cell.length_b   1.000
_cell.length_c   1.000
_cell.angle_alpha   90.00
_cell.angle_beta   90.00
_cell.angle_gamma   90.00
#
_symmetry.space_group_name_H-M   'P 1'
#
loop_
_entity.id
_entity.type
_entity.pdbx_description
1 polymer ?
#
loop_
_entity_poly.entity_id
_entity_poly.type
_entity_poly.pdbx_seq_one_letter_code
_entity_poly.pdbx_strand_id
1 'polypeptide(L)'
;TVANDILGGGGFTAWMMSRIRSDEGLAYGAYSSFGILDAYPGTFRAGFQSKSSTCARAAFLTLELVEKLRRGEITEAELTTSKNSFIETFPRNFETKLRTVQLYAMDELNGRPHSYWVNYRDNIRQVDVQAAQKAAQKLIRPEEFVILVVGNVDEILKGHPDYPEIQLAKLGPMTRLPLRDPLTLKPLE
;
A
#
# COMPACT_ATOMS: atom_id res chain seq x y z
N THR A 1 -7.96 -6.76 1.07
CA THR A 1 -7.95 -5.91 2.28
C THR A 1 -7.04 -6.46 3.37
N VAL A 2 -7.26 -7.69 3.88
CA VAL A 2 -6.39 -8.31 4.93
C VAL A 2 -4.91 -8.38 4.52
N ALA A 3 -4.60 -8.88 3.32
CA ALA A 3 -3.21 -8.91 2.83
C ALA A 3 -2.55 -7.51 2.76
N ASN A 4 -3.33 -6.47 2.43
CA ASN A 4 -2.83 -5.09 2.39
C ASN A 4 -2.59 -4.53 3.79
N ASP A 5 -3.45 -4.87 4.74
CA ASP A 5 -3.32 -4.46 6.13
C ASP A 5 -1.98 -4.94 6.72
N ILE A 6 -1.61 -6.19 6.45
CA ILE A 6 -0.31 -6.76 6.83
C ILE A 6 0.86 -6.05 6.13
N LEU A 7 0.73 -5.74 4.83
CA LEU A 7 1.79 -5.08 4.07
C LEU A 7 2.04 -3.64 4.54
N GLY A 8 1.01 -2.79 4.51
CA GLY A 8 1.16 -1.35 4.74
C GLY A 8 -0.12 -0.61 5.15
N GLY A 9 -1.24 -1.32 5.35
CA GLY A 9 -2.52 -0.73 5.72
C GLY A 9 -2.82 -0.72 7.22
N GLY A 10 -2.20 -1.60 8.00
CA GLY A 10 -2.46 -1.82 9.43
C GLY A 10 -1.81 -0.80 10.37
N GLY A 11 -1.25 0.29 9.83
CA GLY A 11 -0.51 1.27 10.62
C GLY A 11 0.76 0.64 11.20
N PHE A 12 0.97 0.77 12.50
CA PHE A 12 2.23 0.40 13.16
C PHE A 12 2.54 -1.10 13.17
N THR A 13 1.53 -1.97 12.99
CA THR A 13 1.73 -3.42 12.90
C THR A 13 2.09 -3.88 11.48
N ALA A 14 2.00 -3.00 10.48
CA ALA A 14 2.26 -3.34 9.09
C ALA A 14 3.76 -3.48 8.80
N TRP A 15 4.12 -4.38 7.88
CA TRP A 15 5.51 -4.65 7.51
C TRP A 15 6.26 -3.42 7.01
N MET A 16 5.62 -2.59 6.17
CA MET A 16 6.25 -1.36 5.67
C MET A 16 6.59 -0.39 6.81
N MET A 17 5.69 -0.24 7.79
CA MET A 17 5.94 0.61 8.95
C MET A 17 7.03 0.03 9.86
N SER A 18 7.03 -1.28 10.12
CA SER A 18 8.10 -1.90 10.90
C SER A 18 9.44 -1.76 10.18
N ARG A 19 9.53 -2.20 8.93
CA ARG A 19 10.80 -2.34 8.23
C ARG A 19 11.40 -1.00 7.80
N ILE A 20 10.62 -0.15 7.15
CA ILE A 20 11.13 1.08 6.51
C ILE A 20 11.27 2.20 7.55
N ARG A 21 10.30 2.33 8.47
CA ARG A 21 10.34 3.36 9.51
C ARG A 21 11.08 2.89 10.76
N SER A 22 10.68 1.77 11.38
CA SER A 22 11.22 1.41 12.70
C SER A 22 12.63 0.81 12.62
N ASP A 23 12.85 -0.18 11.76
CA ASP A 23 14.13 -0.90 11.68
C ASP A 23 15.21 -0.08 10.97
N GLU A 24 14.88 0.51 9.82
CA GLU A 24 15.85 1.19 8.96
C GLU A 24 15.83 2.73 9.10
N GLY A 25 14.82 3.31 9.76
CA GLY A 25 14.77 4.76 10.02
C GLY A 25 14.70 5.64 8.76
N LEU A 26 14.26 5.09 7.62
CA LEU A 26 14.39 5.76 6.31
C LEU A 26 13.26 6.75 6.03
N ALA A 27 12.10 6.55 6.65
CA ALA A 27 10.90 7.36 6.44
C ALA A 27 10.15 7.58 7.76
N TYR A 28 9.42 8.69 7.87
CA TYR A 28 8.50 8.90 9.00
C TYR A 28 7.32 7.91 8.98
N GLY A 29 6.88 7.52 7.78
CA GLY A 29 5.86 6.50 7.58
C GLY A 29 5.93 5.92 6.17
N ALA A 30 5.48 4.68 6.05
CA ALA A 30 5.43 3.92 4.81
C ALA A 30 4.16 3.08 4.80
N TYR A 31 3.34 3.23 3.77
CA TYR A 31 1.98 2.71 3.74
C TYR A 31 1.64 2.09 2.40
N SER A 32 0.61 1.24 2.39
CA SER A 32 0.00 0.71 1.18
C SER A 32 -1.52 0.75 1.27
N SER A 33 -2.15 0.97 0.12
CA SER A 33 -3.59 1.00 -0.01
C SER A 33 -4.02 0.29 -1.28
N PHE A 34 -5.15 -0.39 -1.17
CA PHE A 34 -5.93 -0.83 -2.31
C PHE A 34 -7.11 0.13 -2.47
N GLY A 35 -7.10 0.89 -3.56
CA GLY A 35 -8.29 1.60 -4.00
C GLY A 35 -9.30 0.56 -4.46
N ILE A 36 -10.35 0.33 -3.65
CA ILE A 36 -11.54 -0.37 -4.11
C ILE A 36 -12.46 0.74 -4.62
N LEU A 37 -12.31 1.08 -5.90
CA LEU A 37 -13.24 1.96 -6.58
C LEU A 37 -14.19 1.04 -7.35
N ASP A 38 -15.49 1.16 -7.07
CA ASP A 38 -16.49 0.29 -7.69
C ASP A 38 -16.88 0.79 -9.11
N ALA A 39 -16.54 2.05 -9.45
CA ALA A 39 -16.79 2.67 -10.76
C ALA A 39 -15.63 2.50 -11.78
N TYR A 40 -14.41 2.19 -11.32
CA TYR A 40 -13.22 2.05 -12.17
C TYR A 40 -12.29 0.98 -11.62
N PRO A 41 -11.45 0.32 -12.44
CA PRO A 41 -10.46 -0.63 -11.93
C PRO A 41 -9.64 -0.01 -10.79
N GLY A 42 -9.69 -0.67 -9.64
CA GLY A 42 -8.98 -0.25 -8.45
C GLY A 42 -7.47 -0.20 -8.66
N THR A 43 -6.79 0.74 -8.00
CA THR A 43 -5.32 0.82 -8.03
C THR A 43 -4.73 0.35 -6.71
N PHE A 44 -3.70 -0.50 -6.77
CA PHE A 44 -2.78 -0.69 -5.65
C PHE A 44 -1.75 0.43 -5.63
N ARG A 45 -1.48 0.99 -4.46
CA ARG A 45 -0.42 2.00 -4.25
C ARG A 45 0.33 1.70 -2.97
N ALA A 46 1.65 1.79 -3.03
CA ALA A 46 2.53 1.81 -1.87
C ALA A 46 3.40 3.07 -1.93
N GLY A 47 3.67 3.68 -0.79
CA GLY A 47 4.40 4.95 -0.76
C GLY A 47 4.99 5.30 0.59
N PHE A 48 6.02 6.14 0.54
CA PHE A 48 6.77 6.65 1.69
C PHE A 48 7.41 7.99 1.31
N GLN A 49 7.96 8.68 2.30
CA GLN A 49 8.78 9.88 2.12
C GLN A 49 10.08 9.71 2.88
N SER A 50 11.21 9.76 2.17
CA SER A 50 12.56 9.58 2.71
C SER A 50 13.48 10.73 2.32
N LYS A 51 14.73 10.71 2.81
CA LYS A 51 15.80 11.55 2.24
C LYS A 51 16.06 11.14 0.79
N SER A 52 16.49 12.10 -0.04
CA SER A 52 16.84 11.87 -1.45
C SER A 52 17.84 10.73 -1.61
N SER A 53 18.94 10.75 -0.84
CA SER A 53 20.00 9.75 -0.87
C SER A 53 19.53 8.34 -0.47
N THR A 54 18.48 8.21 0.33
CA THR A 54 18.00 6.91 0.83
C THR A 54 16.73 6.42 0.13
N CYS A 55 16.22 7.18 -0.85
CA CYS A 55 14.99 6.88 -1.57
C CYS A 55 15.03 5.54 -2.30
N ALA A 56 16.14 5.24 -2.97
CA ALA A 56 16.32 3.96 -3.66
C ALA A 56 16.22 2.79 -2.67
N ARG A 57 16.88 2.86 -1.50
CA ARG A 57 16.83 1.83 -0.45
C ARG A 57 15.41 1.54 0.01
N ALA A 58 14.65 2.57 0.34
CA ALA A 58 13.26 2.40 0.77
C ALA A 58 12.35 1.84 -0.33
N ALA A 59 12.61 2.18 -1.61
CA ALA A 59 11.88 1.61 -2.75
C ALA A 59 12.15 0.11 -2.91
N PHE A 60 13.41 -0.32 -2.82
CA PHE A 60 13.79 -1.73 -2.86
C PHE A 60 13.17 -2.52 -1.71
N LEU A 61 13.21 -2.00 -0.48
CA LEU A 61 12.54 -2.63 0.67
C LEU A 61 11.03 -2.77 0.45
N THR A 62 10.39 -1.78 -0.15
CA THR A 62 8.95 -1.85 -0.48
C THR A 62 8.67 -3.00 -1.44
N LEU A 63 9.47 -3.16 -2.51
CA LEU A 63 9.32 -4.25 -3.47
C LEU A 63 9.61 -5.62 -2.85
N GLU A 64 10.62 -5.71 -1.98
CA GLU A 64 10.94 -6.93 -1.24
C GLU A 64 9.76 -7.39 -0.37
N LEU A 65 9.13 -6.48 0.35
CA LEU A 65 7.95 -6.77 1.18
C LEU A 65 6.73 -7.16 0.35
N VAL A 66 6.56 -6.55 -0.83
CA VAL A 66 5.51 -6.95 -1.78
C VAL A 66 5.74 -8.38 -2.27
N GLU A 67 6.97 -8.73 -2.62
CA GLU A 67 7.31 -10.10 -3.03
C GLU A 67 7.18 -11.09 -1.88
N LYS A 68 7.59 -10.72 -0.66
CA LYS A 68 7.35 -11.51 0.55
C LYS A 68 5.87 -11.84 0.72
N LEU A 69 4.99 -10.85 0.53
CA LEU A 69 3.54 -11.05 0.58
C LEU A 69 3.05 -11.99 -0.51
N ARG A 70 3.52 -11.84 -1.75
CA ARG A 70 3.18 -12.71 -2.89
C ARG A 70 3.67 -14.15 -2.70
N ARG A 71 4.77 -14.36 -1.97
CA ARG A 71 5.28 -15.69 -1.60
C ARG A 71 4.51 -16.34 -0.44
N GLY A 72 3.59 -15.61 0.19
CA GLY A 72 2.74 -16.14 1.26
C GLY A 72 3.48 -16.31 2.58
N GLU A 73 4.57 -15.57 2.80
CA GLU A 73 5.35 -15.58 4.05
C GLU A 73 4.65 -14.79 5.18
N ILE A 74 3.33 -14.94 5.27
CA ILE A 74 2.49 -14.39 6.33
C ILE A 74 2.46 -15.40 7.46
N THR A 75 2.79 -14.97 8.68
CA THR A 75 2.65 -15.80 9.87
C THR A 75 1.19 -15.81 10.36
N GLU A 76 0.80 -16.88 11.06
CA GLU A 76 -0.53 -16.96 11.67
C GLU A 76 -0.80 -15.83 12.69
N ALA A 77 0.25 -15.35 13.37
CA ALA A 77 0.15 -14.24 14.31
C ALA A 77 -0.17 -12.91 13.59
N GLU A 78 0.49 -12.63 12.46
CA GLU A 78 0.23 -11.45 11.63
C GLU A 78 -1.17 -11.50 11.02
N LEU A 79 -1.58 -12.66 10.51
CA LEU A 79 -2.92 -12.87 9.97
C LEU A 79 -3.99 -12.66 11.04
N THR A 80 -3.80 -13.25 12.22
CA THR A 80 -4.72 -13.11 13.36
C THR A 80 -4.83 -11.65 13.79
N THR A 81 -3.70 -10.96 13.93
CA THR A 81 -3.66 -9.54 14.29
C THR A 81 -4.44 -8.69 13.29
N SER A 82 -4.23 -8.91 11.99
CA SER A 82 -4.96 -8.19 10.94
C SER A 82 -6.46 -8.48 10.97
N LYS A 83 -6.87 -9.75 11.09
CA LYS A 83 -8.29 -10.14 11.18
C LYS A 83 -8.97 -9.52 12.38
N ASN A 84 -8.33 -9.54 13.55
CA ASN A 84 -8.86 -8.93 14.76
C ASN A 84 -9.02 -7.41 14.60
N SER A 85 -8.05 -6.73 13.98
CA SER A 85 -8.17 -5.30 13.66
C SER A 85 -9.46 -4.98 12.89
N PHE A 86 -9.80 -5.74 11.85
CA PHE A 86 -11.06 -5.54 11.10
C PHE A 86 -12.32 -5.92 11.91
N ILE A 87 -12.28 -7.02 12.66
CA ILE A 87 -13.43 -7.53 13.41
C ILE A 87 -13.78 -6.63 14.60
N GLU A 88 -12.78 -6.25 15.39
CA GLU A 88 -12.95 -5.46 16.61
C GLU A 88 -13.33 -4.02 16.29
N THR A 89 -12.82 -3.49 15.17
CA THR A 89 -13.10 -2.12 14.76
C THR A 89 -14.32 -1.98 13.86
N PHE A 90 -15.02 -3.09 13.57
CA PHE A 90 -16.23 -3.11 12.76
C PHE A 90 -17.31 -2.13 13.23
N PRO A 91 -17.65 -1.99 14.53
CA PRO A 91 -18.67 -1.05 14.99
C PRO A 91 -18.35 0.40 14.62
N ARG A 92 -17.06 0.73 14.43
CA ARG A 92 -16.63 2.09 14.06
C ARG A 92 -17.22 2.57 12.75
N ASN A 93 -17.59 1.65 11.86
CA ASN A 93 -18.27 1.99 10.61
C ASN A 93 -19.65 2.61 10.82
N PHE A 94 -20.26 2.44 12.00
CA PHE A 94 -21.64 2.83 12.31
C PHE A 94 -21.77 3.78 13.51
N GLU A 95 -20.65 4.31 14.02
CA GLU A 95 -20.62 5.14 15.24
C GLU A 95 -21.41 6.45 15.14
N THR A 96 -21.53 7.03 13.94
CA THR A 96 -22.24 8.30 13.74
C THR A 96 -23.28 8.18 12.64
N LYS A 97 -24.37 8.95 12.77
CA LYS A 97 -25.43 9.01 11.75
C LYS A 97 -24.86 9.32 10.36
N LEU A 98 -23.91 10.25 10.27
CA LEU A 98 -23.26 10.64 9.01
C LEU A 98 -22.49 9.48 8.40
N ARG A 99 -21.66 8.78 9.19
CA ARG A 99 -20.84 7.66 8.70
C ARG A 99 -21.71 6.50 8.23
N THR A 100 -22.76 6.18 8.98
CA THR A 100 -23.73 5.14 8.62
C THR A 100 -24.45 5.47 7.30
N VAL A 101 -24.93 6.70 7.13
CA VAL A 101 -25.61 7.13 5.89
C VAL A 101 -24.64 7.11 4.70
N GLN A 102 -23.40 7.59 4.87
CA GLN A 102 -22.40 7.57 3.80
C GLN A 102 -22.04 6.14 3.36
N LEU A 103 -21.91 5.23 4.32
CA LEU A 103 -21.62 3.82 4.06
C LEU A 103 -22.74 3.17 3.25
N TYR A 104 -24.01 3.31 3.66
CA TYR A 104 -25.13 2.75 2.91
C TYR A 104 -25.39 3.45 1.57
N ALA A 105 -25.15 4.76 1.46
CA ALA A 105 -25.23 5.45 0.18
C ALA A 105 -24.19 4.91 -0.82
N MET A 106 -22.98 4.61 -0.35
CA MET A 106 -21.95 3.99 -1.17
C MET A 106 -22.32 2.54 -1.54
N ASP A 107 -22.90 1.78 -0.61
CA ASP A 107 -23.40 0.44 -0.92
C ASP A 107 -24.46 0.46 -2.02
N GLU A 108 -25.44 1.37 -1.93
CA GLU A 108 -26.50 1.51 -2.93
C GLU A 108 -25.91 1.91 -4.30
N LEU A 109 -25.01 2.90 -4.31
CA LEU A 109 -24.32 3.34 -5.53
C LEU A 109 -23.57 2.18 -6.21
N ASN A 110 -23.03 1.26 -5.41
CA ASN A 110 -22.19 0.16 -5.89
C ASN A 110 -22.97 -1.16 -6.02
N GLY A 111 -24.29 -1.16 -5.80
CA GLY A 111 -25.13 -2.35 -5.85
C GLY A 111 -24.79 -3.41 -4.80
N ARG A 112 -24.20 -3.01 -3.67
CA ARG A 112 -23.78 -3.92 -2.61
C ARG A 112 -25.00 -4.36 -1.78
N PRO A 113 -25.23 -5.67 -1.62
CA PRO A 113 -26.37 -6.15 -0.86
C PRO A 113 -26.18 -5.90 0.64
N HIS A 114 -27.27 -5.64 1.35
CA HIS A 114 -27.26 -5.45 2.81
C HIS A 114 -26.60 -6.61 3.57
N SER A 115 -26.71 -7.84 3.05
CA SER A 115 -26.07 -9.04 3.60
C SER A 115 -24.55 -8.95 3.70
N TYR A 116 -23.90 -8.04 2.95
CA TYR A 116 -22.47 -7.81 3.04
C TYR A 116 -22.03 -7.46 4.47
N TRP A 117 -22.71 -6.51 5.12
CA TRP A 117 -22.34 -6.07 6.47
C TRP A 117 -22.78 -7.05 7.56
N VAL A 118 -23.87 -7.79 7.31
CA VAL A 118 -24.28 -8.91 8.17
C VAL A 118 -23.19 -9.99 8.21
N ASN A 119 -22.65 -10.35 7.04
CA ASN A 119 -21.66 -11.41 6.89
C ASN A 119 -20.21 -10.93 7.00
N TYR A 120 -19.96 -9.61 7.09
CA TYR A 120 -18.62 -9.02 6.97
C TYR A 120 -17.60 -9.67 7.92
N ARG A 121 -17.95 -9.77 9.20
CA ARG A 121 -17.03 -10.32 10.21
C ARG A 121 -16.75 -11.81 9.98
N ASP A 122 -17.74 -12.57 9.54
CA ASP A 122 -17.57 -13.99 9.23
C ASP A 122 -16.71 -14.19 7.98
N ASN A 123 -16.90 -13.35 6.96
CA ASN A 123 -16.07 -13.34 5.76
C ASN A 123 -14.60 -13.01 6.11
N ILE A 124 -14.35 -12.06 7.02
CA ILE A 124 -12.98 -11.77 7.51
C ILE A 124 -12.40 -12.96 8.28
N ARG A 125 -13.18 -13.62 9.14
CA ARG A 125 -12.72 -14.80 9.90
C ARG A 125 -12.31 -15.97 9.01
N GLN A 126 -12.92 -16.11 7.84
CA GLN A 126 -12.61 -17.18 6.89
C GLN A 126 -11.34 -16.93 6.09
N VAL A 127 -10.75 -15.73 6.13
CA VAL A 127 -9.49 -15.48 5.42
C VAL A 127 -8.35 -16.28 6.07
N ASP A 128 -7.69 -17.10 5.26
CA ASP A 128 -6.48 -17.84 5.59
C ASP A 128 -5.26 -17.28 4.82
N VAL A 129 -4.07 -17.78 5.13
CA VAL A 129 -2.81 -17.37 4.48
C VAL A 129 -2.86 -17.65 2.98
N GLN A 130 -3.44 -18.78 2.56
CA GLN A 130 -3.49 -19.16 1.16
C GLN A 130 -4.39 -18.20 0.34
N ALA A 131 -5.54 -17.79 0.88
CA ALA A 131 -6.43 -16.83 0.27
C ALA A 131 -5.78 -15.45 0.17
N ALA A 132 -5.07 -15.02 1.22
CA ALA A 132 -4.31 -13.77 1.22
C ALA A 132 -3.20 -13.78 0.16
N GLN A 133 -2.44 -14.88 0.07
CA GLN A 133 -1.40 -15.09 -0.94
C GLN A 133 -1.98 -15.07 -2.36
N LYS A 134 -3.04 -15.87 -2.62
CA LYS A 134 -3.70 -15.92 -3.93
C LYS A 134 -4.20 -14.55 -4.37
N ALA A 135 -4.78 -13.78 -3.44
CA ALA A 135 -5.22 -12.41 -3.71
C ALA A 135 -4.04 -11.48 -4.04
N ALA A 136 -2.94 -11.56 -3.28
CA ALA A 136 -1.73 -10.78 -3.54
C ALA A 136 -1.12 -11.11 -4.90
N GLN A 137 -1.01 -12.40 -5.24
CA GLN A 137 -0.49 -12.86 -6.53
C GLN A 137 -1.34 -12.38 -7.71
N LYS A 138 -2.66 -12.40 -7.56
CA LYS A 138 -3.62 -11.99 -8.59
C LYS A 138 -3.64 -10.47 -8.81
N LEU A 139 -3.57 -9.69 -7.72
CA LEU A 139 -3.91 -8.26 -7.76
C LEU A 139 -2.71 -7.32 -7.67
N ILE A 140 -1.57 -7.75 -7.10
CA ILE A 140 -0.38 -6.92 -6.93
C ILE A 140 0.69 -7.43 -7.87
N ARG A 141 0.86 -6.85 -9.05
CA ARG A 141 1.85 -7.29 -10.06
C ARG A 141 3.06 -6.35 -10.08
N PRO A 142 4.17 -6.66 -9.36
CA PRO A 142 5.31 -5.75 -9.25
C PRO A 142 5.98 -5.46 -10.59
N GLU A 143 5.89 -6.40 -11.52
CA GLU A 143 6.34 -6.25 -12.90
C GLU A 143 5.58 -5.18 -13.70
N GLU A 144 4.39 -4.79 -13.26
CA GLU A 144 3.56 -3.74 -13.88
C GLU A 144 3.60 -2.42 -13.09
N PHE A 145 4.45 -2.32 -12.05
CA PHE A 145 4.48 -1.12 -11.23
C PHE A 145 5.03 0.09 -11.99
N VAL A 146 4.33 1.22 -11.82
CA VAL A 146 4.85 2.53 -12.18
C VAL A 146 5.42 3.17 -10.92
N ILE A 147 6.74 3.40 -10.91
CA ILE A 147 7.44 4.04 -9.80
C ILE A 147 7.63 5.52 -10.11
N LEU A 148 6.97 6.37 -9.34
CA LEU A 148 7.14 7.82 -9.39
C LEU A 148 8.00 8.27 -8.21
N VAL A 149 9.10 8.97 -8.52
CA VAL A 149 9.99 9.56 -7.52
C VAL A 149 10.06 11.07 -7.74
N VAL A 150 9.93 11.82 -6.65
CA VAL A 150 9.99 13.29 -6.65
C VAL A 150 10.98 13.73 -5.59
N GLY A 151 11.97 14.55 -5.97
CA GLY A 151 12.99 15.06 -5.06
C GLY A 151 14.22 15.61 -5.80
N ASN A 152 15.33 15.77 -5.07
CA ASN A 152 16.62 16.13 -5.67
C ASN A 152 17.16 14.94 -6.48
N VAL A 153 16.97 14.99 -7.80
CA VAL A 153 17.31 13.90 -8.73
C VAL A 153 18.78 13.51 -8.62
N ASP A 154 19.69 14.48 -8.48
CA ASP A 154 21.12 14.21 -8.45
C ASP A 154 21.52 13.44 -7.18
N GLU A 155 20.90 13.75 -6.03
CA GLU A 155 21.11 12.99 -4.79
C GLU A 155 20.46 11.61 -4.83
N ILE A 156 19.28 11.49 -5.43
CA ILE A 156 18.59 10.20 -5.61
C ILE A 156 19.43 9.26 -6.47
N LEU A 157 20.00 9.78 -7.56
CA LEU A 157 20.83 9.00 -8.48
C LEU A 157 22.18 8.61 -7.88
N LYS A 158 22.75 9.44 -6.99
CA LYS A 158 23.94 9.07 -6.20
C LYS A 158 23.68 7.88 -5.28
N GLY A 159 22.46 7.76 -4.76
CA GLY A 159 22.04 6.64 -3.92
C GLY A 159 22.60 6.72 -2.49
N HIS A 160 22.44 5.62 -1.75
CA HIS A 160 22.81 5.55 -0.35
C HIS A 160 24.32 5.30 -0.21
N PRO A 161 25.08 6.09 0.58
CA PRO A 161 26.53 5.93 0.70
C PRO A 161 26.95 4.51 1.16
N ASP A 162 26.23 3.96 2.13
CA ASP A 162 26.52 2.62 2.68
C ASP A 162 26.01 1.45 1.83
N TYR A 163 25.18 1.70 0.80
CA TYR A 163 24.61 0.69 -0.09
C TYR A 163 24.78 1.10 -1.56
N PRO A 164 26.02 1.20 -2.07
CA PRO A 164 26.30 1.71 -3.41
C PRO A 164 25.72 0.84 -4.54
N GLU A 165 25.43 -0.43 -4.24
CA GLU A 165 24.76 -1.36 -5.14
C GLU A 165 23.27 -1.06 -5.33
N ILE A 166 22.64 -0.31 -4.43
CA ILE A 166 21.22 0.01 -4.48
C ILE A 166 21.04 1.33 -5.23
N GLN A 167 20.69 1.22 -6.50
CA GLN A 167 20.52 2.35 -7.40
C GLN A 167 19.13 2.33 -8.03
N LEU A 168 18.50 3.51 -8.12
CA LEU A 168 17.14 3.63 -8.66
C LEU A 168 17.06 3.13 -10.11
N ALA A 169 18.13 3.30 -10.90
CA ALA A 169 18.21 2.83 -12.28
C ALA A 169 18.06 1.30 -12.43
N LYS A 170 18.25 0.53 -11.35
CA LYS A 170 18.03 -0.93 -11.35
C LYS A 170 16.56 -1.32 -11.25
N LEU A 171 15.66 -0.37 -10.95
CA LEU A 171 14.21 -0.62 -10.88
C LEU A 171 13.52 -0.57 -12.25
N GLY A 172 14.23 -0.19 -13.31
CA GLY A 172 13.70 -0.16 -14.67
C GLY A 172 14.11 1.10 -15.44
N PRO A 173 13.60 1.26 -16.67
CA PRO A 173 13.87 2.45 -17.48
C PRO A 173 13.37 3.71 -16.78
N MET A 174 14.22 4.73 -16.73
CA MET A 174 13.90 5.99 -16.07
C MET A 174 13.63 7.09 -17.10
N THR A 175 12.54 7.81 -16.90
CA THR A 175 12.23 9.04 -17.66
C THR A 175 12.21 10.22 -16.69
N ARG A 176 13.08 11.21 -16.91
CA ARG A 176 13.03 12.47 -16.15
C ARG A 176 11.91 13.33 -16.71
N LEU A 177 10.92 13.63 -15.87
CA LEU A 177 9.83 14.53 -16.23
C LEU A 177 10.18 15.95 -15.79
N PRO A 178 10.05 16.97 -16.66
CA PRO A 178 10.17 18.35 -16.23
C PRO A 178 9.01 18.70 -15.30
N LEU A 179 9.22 19.67 -14.42
CA LEU A 179 8.11 20.32 -13.75
C LEU A 179 7.23 20.97 -14.83
N ARG A 180 5.91 20.94 -14.63
CA ARG A 180 4.95 21.51 -15.58
C ARG A 180 4.12 22.56 -14.88
N ASP A 181 3.80 23.62 -15.61
CA ASP A 181 2.83 24.59 -15.17
C ASP A 181 1.45 23.90 -15.02
N PRO A 182 0.76 24.05 -13.88
CA PRO A 182 -0.46 23.29 -13.62
C PRO A 182 -1.67 23.75 -14.45
N LEU A 183 -1.63 24.94 -15.04
CA LEU A 183 -2.74 25.49 -15.85
C LEU A 183 -2.58 25.15 -17.32
N THR A 184 -1.34 25.14 -17.82
CA THR A 184 -1.02 24.95 -19.24
C THR A 184 -0.45 23.58 -19.55
N LEU A 185 -0.01 22.84 -18.52
CA LEU A 185 0.72 21.57 -18.62
C LEU A 185 2.01 21.64 -19.44
N LYS A 186 2.49 22.84 -19.78
CA LYS A 186 3.76 23.03 -20.47
C LYS A 186 4.93 22.87 -19.48
N PRO A 187 6.09 22.34 -19.92
CA PRO A 187 7.29 22.32 -19.09
C PRO A 187 7.62 23.73 -18.56
N LEU A 188 8.01 23.82 -17.29
CA LEU A 188 8.63 25.02 -16.72
C LEU A 188 10.07 25.07 -17.25
N GLU A 189 10.48 26.25 -17.74
CA GLU A 189 11.86 26.54 -18.17
C GLU A 189 12.83 26.56 -16.98
#